data_AF-A0A7V9FQ18-F1
#
_entry.id   AF-A0A7V9FQ18-F1
#
_cell.length_a   1.000
_cell.length_b   1.000
_cell.length_c   1.000
_cell.angle_alpha   90.00
_cell.angle_beta   90.00
_cell.angle_gamma   90.00
#
_symmetry.space_group_name_H-M   'P 1'
#
loop_
_entity.id
_entity.type
_entity.pdbx_description
1 polymer ?
#
loop_
_entity_poly.entity_id
_entity_poly.type
_entity_poly.pdbx_seq_one_letter_code
_entity_poly.pdbx_strand_id
1 'polypeptide(L)'
;MTARFALKWAVKAVTPPILVLGAKVLLIKLGLRRPDARPGPEQPALEEQEPEWEYASEGWRRTESDPRLSGWDVESVAETYRSKWESYVRALEGTGPLGIYHEVREGEEVRTDDVAAHNMLVTFAYVLALAVRGKERLSLLDWGGGIGHYALLAEKALPGLELDYHCKEVPQIVEVARRLGQPGRFVDDDAWRDRRYDLVMASGSLQYSEDWRATLHDLAGHAQGYLYVTRLPLALAVPSFTVIQRAYAYGYDTEYLGWVVNRDELLRCAADASLELVREFLLDAWLSAKGAPEEPTGHGGFLFRRRG
;
A
#
# COMPACT_ATOMS: atom_id res chain seq x y z
N MET A 1 12.13 54.36 -12.67
CA MET A 1 11.64 53.12 -13.30
C MET A 1 12.30 53.02 -14.68
N THR A 2 13.15 52.02 -14.93
CA THR A 2 13.96 51.96 -16.16
C THR A 2 13.12 51.53 -17.36
N ALA A 3 13.41 52.05 -18.56
CA ALA A 3 12.66 51.77 -19.80
C ALA A 3 12.54 50.26 -20.12
N ARG A 4 13.52 49.45 -19.70
CA ARG A 4 13.50 47.99 -19.78
C ARG A 4 12.37 47.34 -18.97
N PHE A 5 11.98 47.94 -17.85
CA PHE A 5 10.94 47.40 -16.98
C PHE A 5 9.55 47.63 -17.56
N ALA A 6 9.31 48.82 -18.15
CA ALA A 6 8.06 49.15 -18.83
C ALA A 6 7.82 48.28 -20.06
N LEU A 7 8.86 48.04 -20.87
CA LEU A 7 8.76 47.21 -22.08
C LEU A 7 8.43 45.74 -21.76
N LYS A 8 9.00 45.20 -20.68
CA LYS A 8 8.76 43.81 -20.26
C LYS A 8 7.31 43.58 -19.80
N TRP A 9 6.69 44.59 -19.20
CA TRP A 9 5.30 44.55 -18.77
C TRP A 9 4.33 44.73 -19.94
N ALA A 10 4.63 45.65 -20.87
CA ALA A 10 3.84 45.81 -22.09
C ALA A 10 3.76 44.51 -22.89
N VAL A 11 4.89 43.83 -23.13
CA VAL A 11 4.92 42.55 -23.88
C VAL A 11 4.12 41.45 -23.16
N LYS A 12 4.18 41.37 -21.83
CA LYS A 12 3.39 40.41 -21.05
C LYS A 12 1.88 40.68 -21.10
N ALA A 13 1.47 41.94 -21.23
CA ALA A 13 0.06 42.31 -21.24
C ALA A 13 -0.64 41.97 -22.57
N VAL A 14 0.09 41.94 -23.69
CA VAL A 14 -0.47 41.67 -25.03
C VAL A 14 -0.22 40.25 -25.54
N THR A 15 0.58 39.45 -24.85
CA THR A 15 0.88 38.07 -25.29
C THR A 15 -0.05 37.07 -24.58
N PRO A 16 -0.93 36.34 -25.32
CA PRO A 16 -1.79 35.31 -24.75
C PRO A 16 -1.00 34.31 -23.88
N PRO A 17 -1.50 33.92 -22.69
CA PRO A 17 -0.79 33.04 -21.77
C PRO A 17 -0.36 31.70 -22.39
N ILE A 18 -1.14 31.19 -23.33
CA ILE A 18 -0.87 29.95 -24.08
C ILE A 18 0.39 30.07 -24.94
N LEU A 19 0.65 31.21 -25.57
CA LEU A 19 1.85 31.41 -26.38
C LEU A 19 3.11 31.54 -25.52
N VAL A 20 2.98 32.13 -24.33
CA VAL A 20 4.07 32.18 -23.33
C VAL A 20 4.40 30.78 -22.80
N LEU A 21 3.39 29.94 -22.57
CA LEU A 21 3.59 28.54 -22.17
C LEU A 21 4.21 27.71 -23.30
N GLY A 22 3.71 27.85 -24.53
CA GLY A 22 4.24 27.15 -25.70
C GLY A 22 5.71 27.48 -25.97
N ALA A 23 6.09 28.76 -25.88
CA ALA A 23 7.47 29.19 -26.02
C ALA A 23 8.37 28.65 -24.89
N LYS A 24 7.87 28.59 -23.64
CA LYS A 24 8.62 28.00 -22.52
C LYS A 24 8.86 26.51 -22.71
N VAL A 25 7.85 25.75 -23.11
CA VAL A 25 7.97 24.30 -23.35
C VAL A 25 8.93 24.02 -24.51
N LEU A 26 8.88 24.82 -25.57
CA LEU A 26 9.78 24.71 -26.71
C LEU A 26 11.25 24.97 -26.31
N LEU A 27 11.50 26.01 -25.51
CA LEU A 27 12.84 26.33 -25.01
C LEU A 27 13.40 25.27 -24.05
N ILE A 28 12.55 24.61 -23.26
CA ILE A 28 12.95 23.48 -22.40
C ILE A 28 13.28 22.26 -23.26
N LYS A 29 12.46 21.93 -24.26
CA LYS A 29 12.72 20.80 -25.19
C LYS A 29 13.98 21.00 -26.03
N LEU A 30 14.31 22.25 -26.39
CA LEU A 30 15.53 22.59 -27.11
C LEU A 30 16.77 22.73 -26.21
N GLY A 31 16.65 22.48 -24.89
CA GLY A 31 17.76 22.57 -23.94
C GLY A 31 18.26 24.00 -23.66
N LEU A 32 17.61 25.02 -24.21
CA LEU A 32 18.00 26.43 -24.09
C LEU A 32 17.54 27.07 -22.78
N ARG A 33 16.66 26.40 -22.03
CA ARG A 33 16.19 26.85 -20.73
C ARG A 33 15.99 25.66 -19.80
N ARG A 34 16.68 25.65 -18.65
CA ARG A 34 16.36 24.73 -17.55
C ARG A 34 15.09 25.21 -16.84
N PRO A 35 14.20 24.32 -16.35
CA PRO A 35 13.07 24.73 -15.51
C PRO A 35 13.59 25.59 -14.36
N ASP A 36 12.83 26.64 -13.99
CA ASP A 36 13.18 27.53 -12.87
C ASP A 36 13.06 26.74 -11.56
N ALA A 37 14.04 25.88 -11.26
CA ALA A 37 14.21 25.29 -9.94
C ALA A 37 14.72 26.41 -9.04
N ARG A 38 13.92 26.77 -8.01
CA ARG A 38 14.44 27.57 -6.91
C ARG A 38 15.60 26.77 -6.31
N PRO A 39 16.81 27.34 -6.16
CA PRO A 39 17.81 26.70 -5.31
C PRO A 39 17.22 26.68 -3.91
N GLY A 40 16.89 25.48 -3.43
CA GLY A 40 16.60 25.26 -2.02
C GLY A 40 17.85 25.61 -1.20
N PRO A 41 17.71 25.88 0.10
CA PRO A 41 18.88 25.99 0.97
C PRO A 41 19.75 24.73 0.77
N GLU A 42 21.07 24.93 0.66
CA GLU A 42 22.04 23.82 0.69
C GLU A 42 21.72 22.96 1.90
N GLN A 43 21.14 21.79 1.65
CA GLN A 43 20.94 20.79 2.68
C GLN A 43 22.34 20.39 3.15
N PRO A 44 22.62 20.41 4.47
CA PRO A 44 23.84 19.82 4.98
C PRO A 44 23.95 18.40 4.41
N ALA A 45 25.16 17.95 4.08
CA ALA A 45 25.39 16.60 3.59
C ALA A 45 24.69 15.63 4.55
N LEU A 46 23.57 15.08 4.09
CA LEU A 46 22.83 14.07 4.83
C LEU A 46 23.82 12.94 5.02
N GLU A 47 24.04 12.50 6.26
CA GLU A 47 24.64 11.20 6.52
C GLU A 47 23.96 10.21 5.56
N GLU A 48 24.75 9.37 4.87
CA GLU A 48 24.23 8.37 3.94
C GLU A 48 23.33 7.41 4.73
N GLN A 49 22.05 7.77 4.87
CA GLN A 49 21.03 6.91 5.41
C GLN A 49 20.87 5.73 4.46
N GLU A 50 20.84 4.52 5.02
CA GLU A 50 20.58 3.33 4.23
C GLU A 50 19.27 3.52 3.45
N PRO A 51 19.21 3.12 2.17
CA PRO A 51 17.99 3.28 1.39
C PRO A 51 16.87 2.45 2.00
N GLU A 52 15.65 2.99 1.96
CA GLU A 52 14.44 2.30 2.43
C GLU A 52 14.29 0.93 1.75
N TRP A 53 14.66 0.83 0.47
CA TRP A 53 14.54 -0.40 -0.30
C TRP A 53 15.90 -0.86 -0.81
N GLU A 54 16.20 -2.14 -0.60
CA GLU A 54 17.42 -2.79 -1.07
C GLU A 54 17.09 -4.08 -1.83
N TYR A 55 17.80 -4.32 -2.93
CA TYR A 55 17.66 -5.57 -3.65
C TYR A 55 18.36 -6.71 -2.89
N ALA A 56 17.60 -7.76 -2.54
CA ALA A 56 18.15 -8.94 -1.88
C ALA A 56 18.30 -10.08 -2.88
N SER A 57 19.47 -10.18 -3.51
CA SER A 57 19.76 -11.20 -4.53
C SER A 57 19.78 -12.63 -3.98
N GLU A 58 20.06 -12.76 -2.69
CA GLU A 58 20.19 -14.01 -1.95
C GLU A 58 18.85 -14.65 -1.60
N GLY A 59 17.74 -13.94 -1.83
CA GLY A 59 16.41 -14.43 -1.45
C GLY A 59 16.25 -14.53 0.07
N TRP A 60 15.38 -15.46 0.46
CA TRP A 60 15.07 -15.75 1.87
C TRP A 60 16.24 -16.24 2.70
N ARG A 61 17.32 -16.75 2.08
CA ARG A 61 18.55 -17.09 2.81
C ARG A 61 19.19 -15.89 3.51
N ARG A 62 18.86 -14.66 3.09
CA ARG A 62 19.36 -13.44 3.74
C ARG A 62 18.97 -13.38 5.22
N THR A 63 17.80 -13.91 5.59
CA THR A 63 17.30 -13.93 6.99
C THR A 63 18.17 -14.79 7.91
N GLU A 64 18.88 -15.78 7.37
CA GLU A 64 19.82 -16.61 8.14
C GLU A 64 21.09 -15.84 8.55
N SER A 65 21.40 -14.76 7.82
CA SER A 65 22.68 -14.03 7.93
C SER A 65 22.55 -12.60 8.47
N ASP A 66 21.36 -12.00 8.39
CA ASP A 66 21.12 -10.61 8.80
C ASP A 66 20.09 -10.56 9.95
N PRO A 67 20.53 -10.35 11.21
CA PRO A 67 19.65 -10.35 12.36
C PRO A 67 18.69 -9.15 12.41
N ARG A 68 18.86 -8.13 11.54
CA ARG A 68 17.94 -6.98 11.45
C ARG A 68 16.61 -7.36 10.77
N LEU A 69 16.61 -8.43 9.97
CA LEU A 69 15.41 -8.97 9.31
C LEU A 69 14.55 -9.75 10.31
N SER A 70 13.97 -9.03 11.25
CA SER A 70 13.16 -9.58 12.35
C SER A 70 11.68 -9.70 12.01
N GLY A 71 11.23 -9.15 10.87
CA GLY A 71 9.85 -9.25 10.43
C GLY A 71 8.90 -8.34 11.21
N TRP A 72 7.62 -8.71 11.22
CA TRP A 72 6.53 -7.87 11.74
C TRP A 72 6.26 -8.04 13.26
N ASP A 73 6.73 -9.12 13.88
CA ASP A 73 6.44 -9.43 15.30
C ASP A 73 7.46 -8.77 16.25
N VAL A 74 7.56 -7.43 16.19
CA VAL A 74 8.46 -6.62 17.02
C VAL A 74 7.76 -5.44 17.67
N GLU A 75 8.17 -5.10 18.91
CA GLU A 75 7.39 -4.20 19.77
C GLU A 75 7.33 -2.78 19.18
N SER A 76 8.36 -2.36 18.45
CA SER A 76 8.40 -1.06 17.77
C SER A 76 7.26 -0.89 16.77
N VAL A 77 6.89 -1.97 16.06
CA VAL A 77 5.74 -1.97 15.14
C VAL A 77 4.45 -1.85 15.96
N ALA A 78 4.30 -2.67 17.00
CA ALA A 78 3.11 -2.65 17.87
C ALA A 78 2.87 -1.28 18.54
N GLU A 79 3.92 -0.65 19.06
CA GLU A 79 3.86 0.69 19.65
C GLU A 79 3.53 1.76 18.61
N THR A 80 4.07 1.67 17.41
CA THR A 80 3.76 2.60 16.32
C THR A 80 2.29 2.51 15.91
N TYR A 81 1.72 1.31 15.82
CA TYR A 81 0.29 1.13 15.60
C TYR A 81 -0.55 1.77 16.71
N ARG A 82 -0.15 1.57 17.97
CA ARG A 82 -0.82 2.12 19.15
C ARG A 82 -0.81 3.65 19.17
N SER A 83 0.34 4.26 18.90
CA SER A 83 0.52 5.71 18.95
C SER A 83 -0.24 6.45 17.85
N LYS A 84 -0.38 5.84 16.66
CA LYS A 84 -1.08 6.43 15.50
C LYS A 84 -2.59 6.21 15.52
N TRP A 85 -3.08 5.25 16.32
CA TRP A 85 -4.47 4.81 16.27
C TRP A 85 -5.49 5.94 16.49
N GLU A 86 -5.28 6.80 17.50
CA GLU A 86 -6.21 7.89 17.79
C GLU A 86 -6.31 8.88 16.62
N SER A 87 -5.17 9.21 16.00
CA SER A 87 -5.12 10.07 14.82
C SER A 87 -5.88 9.44 13.64
N TYR A 88 -5.71 8.13 13.42
CA TYR A 88 -6.42 7.39 12.40
C TYR A 88 -7.95 7.40 12.61
N VAL A 89 -8.42 7.12 13.83
CA VAL A 89 -9.85 7.15 14.16
C VAL A 89 -10.43 8.54 13.94
N ARG A 90 -9.72 9.58 14.39
CA ARG A 90 -10.15 10.97 14.20
C ARG A 90 -10.24 11.35 12.72
N ALA A 91 -9.31 10.87 11.89
CA ALA A 91 -9.35 11.11 10.45
C ALA A 91 -10.60 10.48 9.76
N LEU A 92 -11.19 9.44 10.36
CA LEU A 92 -12.43 8.81 9.89
C LEU A 92 -13.71 9.52 10.33
N GLU A 93 -13.62 10.55 11.17
CA GLU A 93 -14.78 11.30 11.65
C GLU A 93 -15.26 12.35 10.63
N GLY A 94 -16.57 12.55 10.58
CA GLY A 94 -17.19 13.55 9.71
C GLY A 94 -17.44 13.08 8.27
N THR A 95 -17.49 14.05 7.35
CA THR A 95 -17.88 13.86 5.93
C THR A 95 -16.79 14.31 4.96
N GLY A 96 -15.57 14.49 5.46
CA GLY A 96 -14.42 14.87 4.65
C GLY A 96 -14.01 13.78 3.66
N PRO A 97 -13.03 14.06 2.79
CA PRO A 97 -12.47 13.05 1.91
C PRO A 97 -11.92 11.89 2.72
N LEU A 98 -12.12 10.66 2.22
CA LEU A 98 -11.57 9.46 2.84
C LEU A 98 -10.25 9.08 2.15
N GLY A 99 -9.29 10.01 2.16
CA GLY A 99 -7.90 9.79 1.74
C GLY A 99 -7.01 9.52 2.94
N ILE A 100 -7.29 8.40 3.62
CA ILE A 100 -6.76 8.08 4.95
C ILE A 100 -5.82 6.88 4.85
N TYR A 101 -4.60 7.05 5.38
CA TYR A 101 -3.56 6.03 5.37
C TYR A 101 -2.84 5.99 6.71
N HIS A 102 -2.61 4.80 7.26
CA HIS A 102 -2.07 4.65 8.62
C HIS A 102 -0.53 4.60 8.66
N GLU A 103 0.14 4.24 7.55
CA GLU A 103 1.61 4.22 7.48
C GLU A 103 2.14 5.62 7.10
N VAL A 104 1.81 6.62 7.92
CA VAL A 104 2.43 7.96 7.85
C VAL A 104 3.80 7.95 8.51
N ARG A 105 4.65 8.93 8.23
CA ARG A 105 5.97 9.03 8.87
C ARG A 105 5.85 9.19 10.38
N GLU A 106 6.89 8.79 11.09
CA GLU A 106 6.95 9.00 12.54
C GLU A 106 6.77 10.48 12.89
N GLY A 107 5.88 10.76 13.85
CA GLY A 107 5.52 12.10 14.29
C GLY A 107 4.54 12.87 13.39
N GLU A 108 4.14 12.32 12.23
CA GLU A 108 3.10 12.91 11.39
C GLU A 108 1.69 12.46 11.81
N GLU A 109 0.70 13.35 11.68
CA GLU A 109 -0.71 12.99 11.84
C GLU A 109 -1.26 12.32 10.58
N VAL A 110 -2.24 11.44 10.77
CA VAL A 110 -3.00 10.85 9.67
C VAL A 110 -3.83 11.92 8.97
N ARG A 111 -3.58 12.07 7.67
CA ARG A 111 -4.29 13.02 6.82
C ARG A 111 -5.55 12.40 6.21
N THR A 112 -6.41 13.26 5.68
CA THR A 112 -7.67 12.88 5.01
C THR A 112 -7.65 13.16 3.51
N ASP A 113 -6.64 13.87 3.01
CA ASP A 113 -6.57 14.38 1.64
C ASP A 113 -5.56 13.63 0.75
N ASP A 114 -5.09 12.45 1.18
CA ASP A 114 -4.19 11.63 0.38
C ASP A 114 -4.95 10.95 -0.78
N VAL A 115 -4.57 11.32 -2.02
CA VAL A 115 -5.20 10.84 -3.24
C VAL A 115 -4.93 9.35 -3.49
N ALA A 116 -3.72 8.86 -3.17
CA ALA A 116 -3.37 7.45 -3.33
C ALA A 116 -4.17 6.59 -2.35
N ALA A 117 -4.29 7.04 -1.10
CA ALA A 117 -5.12 6.43 -0.07
C ALA A 117 -6.61 6.43 -0.47
N HIS A 118 -7.08 7.54 -1.02
CA HIS A 118 -8.46 7.63 -1.50
C HIS A 118 -8.75 6.64 -2.63
N ASN A 119 -7.82 6.50 -3.59
CA ASN A 119 -7.94 5.51 -4.66
C ASN A 119 -7.95 4.07 -4.13
N MET A 120 -7.11 3.77 -3.13
CA MET A 120 -7.12 2.47 -2.44
C MET A 120 -8.48 2.19 -1.80
N LEU A 121 -9.05 3.19 -1.11
CA LEU A 121 -10.35 3.03 -0.46
C LEU A 121 -11.49 2.86 -1.46
N VAL A 122 -11.54 3.66 -2.53
CA VAL A 122 -12.57 3.51 -3.57
C VAL A 122 -12.49 2.13 -4.23
N THR A 123 -11.27 1.63 -4.43
CA THR A 123 -11.05 0.27 -4.91
C THR A 123 -11.57 -0.78 -3.91
N PHE A 124 -11.26 -0.62 -2.62
CA PHE A 124 -11.77 -1.50 -1.56
C PHE A 124 -13.31 -1.46 -1.47
N ALA A 125 -13.92 -0.27 -1.56
CA ALA A 125 -15.37 -0.11 -1.57
C ALA A 125 -16.02 -0.82 -2.77
N TYR A 126 -15.40 -0.77 -3.96
CA TYR A 126 -15.84 -1.55 -5.12
C TYR A 126 -15.81 -3.06 -4.84
N VAL A 127 -14.74 -3.57 -4.24
CA VAL A 127 -14.60 -4.98 -3.87
C VAL A 127 -15.67 -5.38 -2.85
N LEU A 128 -15.86 -4.58 -1.79
CA LEU A 128 -16.89 -4.83 -0.78
C LEU A 128 -18.29 -4.86 -1.39
N ALA A 129 -18.63 -3.90 -2.25
CA ALA A 129 -19.92 -3.82 -2.91
C ALA A 129 -20.20 -5.06 -3.78
N LEU A 130 -19.17 -5.62 -4.43
CA LEU A 130 -19.30 -6.88 -5.16
C LEU A 130 -19.48 -8.08 -4.24
N ALA A 131 -18.74 -8.14 -3.13
CA ALA A 131 -18.77 -9.26 -2.20
C ALA A 131 -20.08 -9.34 -1.40
N VAL A 132 -20.67 -8.20 -1.06
CA VAL A 132 -21.93 -8.10 -0.31
C VAL A 132 -23.17 -8.20 -1.19
N ARG A 133 -23.05 -8.10 -2.52
CA ARG A 133 -24.21 -7.99 -3.43
C ARG A 133 -25.25 -9.08 -3.18
N GLY A 134 -26.46 -8.67 -2.81
CA GLY A 134 -27.58 -9.56 -2.50
C GLY A 134 -27.57 -10.14 -1.07
N LYS A 135 -26.76 -9.57 -0.17
CA LYS A 135 -26.64 -9.95 1.24
C LYS A 135 -26.71 -8.70 2.12
N GLU A 136 -27.07 -8.89 3.38
CA GLU A 136 -27.04 -7.83 4.42
C GLU A 136 -25.81 -7.95 5.33
N ARG A 137 -25.19 -9.13 5.35
CA ARG A 137 -24.00 -9.46 6.13
C ARG A 137 -22.86 -9.93 5.23
N LEU A 138 -21.63 -9.54 5.57
CA LEU A 138 -20.40 -9.98 4.92
C LEU A 138 -19.44 -10.59 5.94
N SER A 139 -18.95 -11.80 5.70
CA SER A 139 -17.80 -12.34 6.42
C SER A 139 -16.49 -12.01 5.69
N LEU A 140 -15.58 -11.34 6.41
CA LEU A 140 -14.30 -10.89 5.88
C LEU A 140 -13.14 -11.54 6.66
N LEU A 141 -12.20 -12.12 5.93
CA LEU A 141 -10.86 -12.41 6.44
C LEU A 141 -9.88 -11.36 5.89
N ASP A 142 -9.27 -10.58 6.78
CA ASP A 142 -8.14 -9.71 6.49
C ASP A 142 -6.84 -10.38 6.96
N TRP A 143 -6.05 -10.88 6.01
CA TRP A 143 -4.80 -11.59 6.26
C TRP A 143 -3.63 -10.60 6.25
N GLY A 144 -2.99 -10.42 7.42
CA GLY A 144 -2.06 -9.31 7.66
C GLY A 144 -2.77 -7.95 7.76
N GLY A 145 -3.96 -7.92 8.37
CA GLY A 145 -4.82 -6.74 8.46
C GLY A 145 -4.41 -5.70 9.50
N GLY A 146 -3.27 -5.88 10.15
CA GLY A 146 -2.83 -5.06 11.27
C GLY A 146 -3.84 -5.06 12.42
N ILE A 147 -4.09 -3.88 12.98
CA ILE A 147 -5.04 -3.68 14.08
C ILE A 147 -6.48 -3.43 13.62
N GLY A 148 -6.85 -3.74 12.38
CA GLY A 148 -8.25 -3.65 11.93
C GLY A 148 -8.65 -2.35 11.23
N HIS A 149 -7.69 -1.64 10.62
CA HIS A 149 -7.95 -0.42 9.85
C HIS A 149 -9.06 -0.59 8.80
N TYR A 150 -9.10 -1.76 8.13
CA TYR A 150 -10.09 -2.05 7.10
C TYR A 150 -11.49 -2.36 7.62
N ALA A 151 -11.65 -2.80 8.88
CA ALA A 151 -12.97 -2.93 9.50
C ALA A 151 -13.67 -1.56 9.57
N LEU A 152 -12.95 -0.54 10.03
CA LEU A 152 -13.48 0.83 10.10
C LEU A 152 -13.73 1.42 8.71
N LEU A 153 -12.83 1.17 7.75
CA LEU A 153 -13.03 1.63 6.37
C LEU A 153 -14.25 0.97 5.71
N ALA A 154 -14.52 -0.31 6.00
CA ALA A 154 -15.69 -1.01 5.48
C ALA A 154 -16.99 -0.39 5.99
N GLU A 155 -17.05 -0.02 7.27
CA GLU A 155 -18.20 0.69 7.86
C GLU A 155 -18.43 2.05 7.16
N LYS A 156 -17.36 2.81 6.89
CA LYS A 156 -17.47 4.10 6.18
C LYS A 156 -17.85 3.93 4.72
N ALA A 157 -17.32 2.92 4.05
CA ALA A 157 -17.57 2.67 2.63
C ALA A 157 -19.00 2.17 2.38
N LEU A 158 -19.54 1.34 3.26
CA LEU A 158 -20.89 0.76 3.18
C LEU A 158 -21.62 0.88 4.52
N PRO A 159 -22.17 2.06 4.86
CA PRO A 159 -22.92 2.25 6.08
C PRO A 159 -24.10 1.27 6.19
N GLY A 160 -24.23 0.61 7.34
CA GLY A 160 -25.27 -0.38 7.61
C GLY A 160 -24.90 -1.83 7.25
N LEU A 161 -23.70 -2.08 6.72
CA LEU A 161 -23.18 -3.43 6.53
C LEU A 161 -22.96 -4.14 7.88
N GLU A 162 -23.57 -5.32 8.07
CA GLU A 162 -23.16 -6.21 9.16
C GLU A 162 -21.86 -6.92 8.77
N LEU A 163 -20.75 -6.51 9.38
CA LEU A 163 -19.43 -7.06 9.09
C LEU A 163 -19.01 -8.10 10.14
N ASP A 164 -18.86 -9.35 9.72
CA ASP A 164 -18.25 -10.42 10.50
C ASP A 164 -16.73 -10.45 10.22
N TYR A 165 -16.01 -9.52 10.86
CA TYR A 165 -14.60 -9.24 10.61
C TYR A 165 -13.67 -10.21 11.34
N HIS A 166 -12.76 -10.84 10.61
CA HIS A 166 -11.66 -11.64 11.12
C HIS A 166 -10.34 -11.07 10.62
N CYS A 167 -9.38 -10.87 11.52
CA CYS A 167 -8.01 -10.50 11.16
C CYS A 167 -7.04 -11.59 11.62
N LYS A 168 -6.23 -12.10 10.69
CA LYS A 168 -5.08 -12.95 10.98
C LYS A 168 -3.84 -12.09 11.00
N GLU A 169 -3.16 -12.02 12.15
CA GLU A 169 -1.93 -11.25 12.31
C GLU A 169 -0.87 -11.98 13.15
N VAL A 170 0.28 -11.33 13.35
CA VAL A 170 1.33 -11.72 14.30
C VAL A 170 0.92 -11.41 15.76
N PRO A 171 1.46 -12.15 16.75
CA PRO A 171 1.02 -12.06 18.15
C PRO A 171 0.99 -10.65 18.73
N GLN A 172 2.06 -9.85 18.55
CA GLN A 172 2.11 -8.52 19.17
C GLN A 172 1.05 -7.56 18.60
N ILE A 173 0.74 -7.66 17.31
CA ILE A 173 -0.28 -6.84 16.67
C ILE A 173 -1.69 -7.26 17.10
N VAL A 174 -1.93 -8.57 17.25
CA VAL A 174 -3.17 -9.10 17.80
C VAL A 174 -3.39 -8.63 19.24
N GLU A 175 -2.33 -8.59 20.05
CA GLU A 175 -2.40 -8.05 21.40
C GLU A 175 -2.81 -6.56 21.42
N VAL A 176 -2.22 -5.73 20.54
CA VAL A 176 -2.59 -4.31 20.41
C VAL A 176 -4.06 -4.17 20.04
N ALA A 177 -4.53 -4.88 19.02
CA ALA A 177 -5.92 -4.82 18.58
C ALA A 177 -6.91 -5.19 19.71
N ARG A 178 -6.60 -6.24 20.49
CA ARG A 178 -7.40 -6.64 21.65
C ARG A 178 -7.41 -5.58 22.75
N ARG A 179 -6.24 -4.99 23.07
CA ARG A 179 -6.13 -3.92 24.09
C ARG A 179 -6.89 -2.65 23.69
N LEU A 180 -6.92 -2.32 22.40
CA LEU A 180 -7.68 -1.20 21.86
C LEU A 180 -9.19 -1.47 21.78
N GLY A 181 -9.65 -2.69 22.07
CA GLY A 181 -11.07 -3.06 22.01
C GLY A 181 -11.63 -3.05 20.59
N GLN A 182 -10.81 -3.39 19.59
CA GLN A 182 -11.22 -3.38 18.19
C GLN A 182 -12.38 -4.36 17.93
N PRO A 183 -13.40 -3.96 17.16
CA PRO A 183 -14.48 -4.87 16.78
C PRO A 183 -13.95 -5.97 15.85
N GLY A 184 -14.50 -7.18 16.00
CA GLY A 184 -14.13 -8.36 15.21
C GLY A 184 -13.25 -9.37 15.96
N ARG A 185 -12.77 -10.38 15.25
CA ARG A 185 -11.96 -11.47 15.81
C ARG A 185 -10.52 -11.39 15.30
N PHE A 186 -9.59 -11.15 16.22
CA PHE A 186 -8.15 -11.11 15.94
C PHE A 186 -7.49 -12.40 16.40
N VAL A 187 -6.85 -13.11 15.47
CA VAL A 187 -6.18 -14.38 15.72
C VAL A 187 -4.72 -14.34 15.28
N ASP A 188 -3.86 -14.91 16.10
CA ASP A 188 -2.43 -15.11 15.87
C ASP A 188 -2.07 -16.57 15.56
N ASP A 189 -3.06 -17.45 15.59
CA ASP A 189 -2.96 -18.87 15.25
C ASP A 189 -3.67 -19.18 13.92
N ASP A 190 -3.92 -20.47 13.68
CA ASP A 190 -4.57 -21.01 12.49
C ASP A 190 -6.10 -21.11 12.59
N ALA A 191 -6.73 -20.57 13.63
CA ALA A 191 -8.19 -20.65 13.82
C ALA A 191 -9.01 -19.94 12.73
N TRP A 192 -8.37 -19.10 11.90
CA TRP A 192 -8.99 -18.53 10.70
C TRP A 192 -9.34 -19.59 9.64
N ARG A 193 -8.69 -20.77 9.69
CA ARG A 193 -8.92 -21.88 8.76
C ARG A 193 -10.21 -22.66 9.04
N ASP A 194 -10.81 -22.48 10.21
CA ASP A 194 -11.99 -23.26 10.62
C ASP A 194 -13.26 -22.93 9.82
N ARG A 195 -13.19 -21.94 8.92
CA ARG A 195 -14.33 -21.49 8.11
C ARG A 195 -13.92 -20.98 6.74
N ARG A 196 -14.93 -20.62 5.97
CA ARG A 196 -14.81 -19.90 4.71
C ARG A 196 -15.38 -18.50 4.87
N TYR A 197 -14.95 -17.59 4.00
CA TYR A 197 -15.30 -16.18 4.06
C TYR A 197 -15.88 -15.72 2.73
N ASP A 198 -16.86 -14.82 2.79
CA ASP A 198 -17.42 -14.19 1.60
C ASP A 198 -16.34 -13.41 0.82
N LEU A 199 -15.44 -12.76 1.56
CA LEU A 199 -14.28 -12.06 1.06
C LEU A 199 -13.04 -12.41 1.89
N VAL A 200 -12.00 -12.88 1.23
CA VAL A 200 -10.64 -12.97 1.79
C VAL A 200 -9.82 -11.85 1.20
N MET A 201 -8.97 -11.23 2.00
CA MET A 201 -8.15 -10.09 1.59
C MET A 201 -6.72 -10.22 2.11
N ALA A 202 -5.76 -9.80 1.29
CA ALA A 202 -4.37 -9.62 1.67
C ALA A 202 -3.88 -8.27 1.09
N SER A 203 -3.75 -7.26 1.95
CA SER A 203 -3.36 -5.90 1.55
C SER A 203 -1.96 -5.58 2.03
N GLY A 204 -0.97 -5.67 1.13
CA GLY A 204 0.41 -5.38 1.47
C GLY A 204 0.99 -6.39 2.45
N SER A 205 0.46 -7.61 2.45
CA SER A 205 0.88 -8.69 3.35
C SER A 205 1.40 -9.92 2.61
N LEU A 206 0.80 -10.30 1.48
CA LEU A 206 1.12 -11.55 0.75
C LEU A 206 2.62 -11.68 0.43
N GLN A 207 3.27 -10.56 0.12
CA GLN A 207 4.68 -10.52 -0.24
C GLN A 207 5.63 -10.89 0.90
N TYR A 208 5.18 -10.89 2.16
CA TYR A 208 6.00 -11.27 3.30
C TYR A 208 5.95 -12.76 3.62
N SER A 209 5.18 -13.55 2.87
CA SER A 209 5.25 -15.00 2.96
C SER A 209 6.39 -15.54 2.10
N GLU A 210 7.29 -16.33 2.69
CA GLU A 210 8.36 -17.01 1.96
C GLU A 210 7.82 -17.85 0.81
N ASP A 211 6.80 -18.67 1.08
CA ASP A 211 6.03 -19.39 0.07
C ASP A 211 4.70 -18.69 -0.20
N TRP A 212 4.77 -17.51 -0.83
CA TRP A 212 3.58 -16.75 -1.20
C TRP A 212 2.60 -17.54 -2.08
N ARG A 213 3.08 -18.54 -2.83
CA ARG A 213 2.21 -19.40 -3.66
C ARG A 213 1.38 -20.32 -2.79
N ALA A 214 1.99 -21.01 -1.84
CA ALA A 214 1.27 -21.82 -0.87
C ALA A 214 0.28 -20.97 -0.08
N THR A 215 0.68 -19.78 0.37
CA THR A 215 -0.23 -18.83 1.03
C THR A 215 -1.38 -18.41 0.13
N LEU A 216 -1.15 -18.10 -1.15
CA LEU A 216 -2.22 -17.74 -2.09
C LEU A 216 -3.20 -18.91 -2.28
N HIS A 217 -2.70 -20.13 -2.47
CA HIS A 217 -3.53 -21.33 -2.58
C HIS A 217 -4.41 -21.55 -1.36
N ASP A 218 -3.84 -21.31 -0.19
CA ASP A 218 -4.50 -21.47 1.08
C ASP A 218 -5.61 -20.42 1.30
N LEU A 219 -5.29 -19.14 1.08
CA LEU A 219 -6.28 -18.06 1.09
C LEU A 219 -7.40 -18.29 0.07
N ALA A 220 -7.09 -18.75 -1.14
CA ALA A 220 -8.07 -19.15 -2.14
C ALA A 220 -8.96 -20.30 -1.64
N GLY A 221 -8.35 -21.25 -0.93
CA GLY A 221 -9.01 -22.36 -0.25
C GLY A 221 -10.02 -21.94 0.82
N HIS A 222 -9.92 -20.72 1.36
CA HIS A 222 -10.86 -20.17 2.35
C HIS A 222 -11.79 -19.09 1.78
N ALA A 223 -11.58 -18.64 0.55
CA ALA A 223 -12.50 -17.75 -0.16
C ALA A 223 -13.74 -18.50 -0.68
N GLN A 224 -14.92 -18.02 -0.32
CA GLN A 224 -16.21 -18.49 -0.85
C GLN A 224 -16.67 -17.64 -2.04
N GLY A 225 -16.53 -16.32 -1.94
CA GLY A 225 -16.90 -15.40 -3.01
C GLY A 225 -15.67 -14.87 -3.74
N TYR A 226 -14.93 -14.02 -3.06
CA TYR A 226 -13.81 -13.29 -3.64
C TYR A 226 -12.52 -13.41 -2.82
N LEU A 227 -11.39 -13.36 -3.52
CA LEU A 227 -10.07 -13.12 -2.95
C LEU A 227 -9.53 -11.80 -3.50
N TYR A 228 -9.20 -10.85 -2.64
CA TYR A 228 -8.65 -9.56 -3.01
C TYR A 228 -7.21 -9.42 -2.51
N VAL A 229 -6.26 -9.41 -3.44
CA VAL A 229 -4.84 -9.16 -3.15
C VAL A 229 -4.53 -7.74 -3.59
N THR A 230 -3.96 -6.90 -2.73
CA THR A 230 -3.68 -5.50 -3.06
C THR A 230 -2.42 -4.99 -2.38
N ARG A 231 -1.96 -3.80 -2.78
CA ARG A 231 -0.66 -3.25 -2.39
C ARG A 231 0.47 -4.27 -2.56
N LEU A 232 0.40 -5.08 -3.62
CA LEU A 232 1.42 -6.07 -3.93
C LEU A 232 2.48 -5.41 -4.83
N PRO A 233 3.78 -5.42 -4.47
CA PRO A 233 4.83 -4.98 -5.38
C PRO A 233 4.92 -5.92 -6.59
N LEU A 234 4.97 -5.36 -7.80
CA LEU A 234 4.84 -6.11 -9.05
C LEU A 234 6.01 -5.94 -10.01
N ALA A 235 6.58 -7.08 -10.41
CA ALA A 235 7.41 -7.16 -11.61
C ALA A 235 6.55 -7.46 -12.84
N LEU A 236 6.82 -6.78 -13.95
CA LEU A 236 6.08 -6.96 -15.21
C LEU A 236 6.88 -7.75 -16.26
N ALA A 237 8.20 -7.60 -16.28
CA ALA A 237 9.06 -8.15 -17.33
C ALA A 237 10.05 -9.21 -16.83
N VAL A 238 10.29 -9.28 -15.52
CA VAL A 238 11.26 -10.19 -14.89
C VAL A 238 10.59 -11.18 -13.94
N PRO A 239 11.20 -12.35 -13.67
CA PRO A 239 10.72 -13.27 -12.64
C PRO A 239 10.59 -12.61 -11.26
N SER A 240 9.80 -13.20 -10.37
CA SER A 240 9.68 -12.69 -9.00
C SER A 240 11.06 -12.63 -8.33
N PHE A 241 11.32 -11.56 -7.58
CA PHE A 241 12.56 -11.35 -6.85
C PHE A 241 12.28 -10.78 -5.46
N THR A 242 13.30 -10.72 -4.60
CA THR A 242 13.15 -10.26 -3.21
C THR A 242 13.82 -8.91 -3.00
N VAL A 243 13.23 -8.12 -2.11
CA VAL A 243 13.74 -6.84 -1.64
C VAL A 243 13.67 -6.79 -0.12
N ILE A 244 14.57 -6.01 0.48
CA ILE A 244 14.49 -5.60 1.88
C ILE A 244 13.79 -4.25 1.94
N GLN A 245 12.86 -4.09 2.87
CA GLN A 245 12.30 -2.80 3.27
C GLN A 245 12.79 -2.42 4.67
N ARG A 246 13.33 -1.21 4.79
CA ARG A 246 13.72 -0.57 6.06
C ARG A 246 12.67 0.47 6.42
N ALA A 247 11.73 0.10 7.28
CA ALA A 247 10.60 0.96 7.60
C ALA A 247 10.86 1.94 8.76
N TYR A 248 12.13 2.27 9.02
CA TYR A 248 12.54 3.18 10.09
C TYR A 248 11.85 4.54 10.02
N ALA A 249 11.62 5.07 8.81
CA ALA A 249 10.93 6.35 8.61
C ALA A 249 9.48 6.37 9.14
N TYR A 250 8.90 5.19 9.37
CA TYR A 250 7.54 5.02 9.86
C TYR A 250 7.48 4.72 11.37
N GLY A 251 8.62 4.63 12.07
CA GLY A 251 8.72 4.24 13.48
C GLY A 251 8.93 2.74 13.70
N TYR A 252 9.10 1.97 12.63
CA TYR A 252 9.33 0.53 12.72
C TYR A 252 10.82 0.26 12.81
N ASP A 253 11.28 -0.14 14.00
CA ASP A 253 12.68 -0.53 14.24
C ASP A 253 12.91 -1.99 13.81
N THR A 254 12.78 -2.25 12.51
CA THR A 254 12.92 -3.57 11.89
C THR A 254 13.09 -3.45 10.37
N GLU A 255 13.61 -4.52 9.77
CA GLU A 255 13.68 -4.71 8.33
C GLU A 255 12.81 -5.90 7.90
N TYR A 256 12.20 -5.80 6.73
CA TYR A 256 11.34 -6.84 6.17
C TYR A 256 11.93 -7.36 4.87
N LEU A 257 12.05 -8.68 4.74
CA LEU A 257 12.25 -9.28 3.43
C LEU A 257 10.89 -9.55 2.78
N GLY A 258 10.71 -9.09 1.55
CA GLY A 258 9.47 -9.26 0.81
C GLY A 258 9.67 -9.54 -0.66
N TRP A 259 8.68 -10.16 -1.28
CA TRP A 259 8.63 -10.40 -2.72
C TRP A 259 8.22 -9.15 -3.51
N VAL A 260 8.93 -8.88 -4.59
CA VAL A 260 8.35 -8.28 -5.79
C VAL A 260 7.86 -9.41 -6.67
N VAL A 261 6.54 -9.55 -6.78
CA VAL A 261 5.92 -10.70 -7.43
C VAL A 261 5.73 -10.41 -8.92
N ASN A 262 6.17 -11.33 -9.78
CA ASN A 262 5.87 -11.23 -11.20
C ASN A 262 4.36 -11.40 -11.44
N ARG A 263 3.76 -10.48 -12.19
CA ARG A 263 2.33 -10.47 -12.49
C ARG A 263 1.84 -11.79 -13.11
N ASP A 264 2.55 -12.34 -14.07
CA ASP A 264 2.14 -13.57 -14.77
C ASP A 264 2.35 -14.82 -13.91
N GLU A 265 3.31 -14.80 -12.98
CA GLU A 265 3.43 -15.84 -11.95
C GLU A 265 2.24 -15.80 -10.99
N LEU A 266 1.81 -14.62 -10.53
CA LEU A 266 0.64 -14.45 -9.69
C LEU A 266 -0.63 -14.98 -10.38
N LEU A 267 -0.87 -14.56 -11.62
CA LEU A 267 -2.06 -14.97 -12.37
C LEU A 267 -2.10 -16.47 -12.65
N ARG A 268 -0.95 -17.09 -12.94
CA ARG A 268 -0.85 -18.55 -13.09
C ARG A 268 -1.13 -19.27 -11.77
N CYS A 269 -0.51 -18.84 -10.68
CA CYS A 269 -0.74 -19.42 -9.36
C CYS A 269 -2.22 -19.28 -8.93
N ALA A 270 -2.84 -18.13 -9.18
CA ALA A 270 -4.27 -17.94 -8.95
C ALA A 270 -5.12 -18.91 -9.79
N ALA A 271 -4.82 -19.06 -11.07
CA ALA A 271 -5.53 -20.01 -11.94
C ALA A 271 -5.39 -21.46 -11.46
N ASP A 272 -4.20 -21.86 -11.03
CA ASP A 272 -3.92 -23.18 -10.43
C ASP A 272 -4.68 -23.37 -9.11
N ALA A 273 -4.90 -22.29 -8.35
CA ALA A 273 -5.76 -22.25 -7.18
C ALA A 273 -7.27 -22.18 -7.50
N SER A 274 -7.67 -22.46 -8.75
CA SER A 274 -9.06 -22.41 -9.21
C SER A 274 -9.71 -21.03 -9.08
N LEU A 275 -8.90 -19.97 -9.16
CA LEU A 275 -9.37 -18.60 -9.21
C LEU A 275 -9.47 -18.10 -10.64
N GLU A 276 -10.39 -17.17 -10.86
CA GLU A 276 -10.53 -16.41 -12.09
C GLU A 276 -10.36 -14.93 -11.78
N LEU A 277 -9.52 -14.25 -12.56
CA LEU A 277 -9.35 -12.82 -12.46
C LEU A 277 -10.66 -12.09 -12.82
N VAL A 278 -11.15 -11.27 -11.91
CA VAL A 278 -12.31 -10.39 -12.11
C VAL A 278 -11.84 -9.01 -12.55
N ARG A 279 -10.81 -8.48 -11.89
CA ARG A 279 -10.33 -7.11 -12.10
C ARG A 279 -8.90 -6.93 -11.61
N GLU A 280 -8.14 -6.10 -12.32
CA GLU A 280 -6.89 -5.51 -11.84
C GLU A 280 -7.11 -4.04 -11.46
N PHE A 281 -6.35 -3.58 -10.48
CA PHE A 281 -6.41 -2.22 -9.96
C PHE A 281 -5.02 -1.58 -9.95
N LEU A 282 -4.97 -0.32 -10.36
CA LEU A 282 -3.78 0.50 -10.34
C LEU A 282 -3.65 1.16 -8.97
N LEU A 283 -2.43 1.17 -8.43
CA LEU A 283 -2.08 1.85 -7.20
C LEU A 283 -0.98 2.87 -7.47
N ASP A 284 -1.10 4.05 -6.85
CA ASP A 284 -0.06 5.08 -6.89
C ASP A 284 0.95 4.84 -5.77
N ALA A 285 1.70 3.76 -5.90
CA ALA A 285 2.74 3.37 -4.95
C ALA A 285 3.89 2.71 -5.70
N TRP A 286 5.11 3.18 -5.42
CA TRP A 286 6.33 2.79 -6.13
C TRP A 286 7.45 2.54 -5.14
N LEU A 287 8.31 1.57 -5.46
CA LEU A 287 9.56 1.34 -4.75
C LEU A 287 10.74 1.34 -5.74
N SER A 288 11.91 1.68 -5.22
CA SER A 288 13.16 1.73 -5.99
C SER A 288 14.25 1.02 -5.18
N ALA A 289 14.63 -0.18 -5.63
CA ALA A 289 15.69 -0.96 -5.03
C ALA A 289 16.86 -1.01 -6.01
N LYS A 290 17.90 -0.22 -5.75
CA LYS A 290 19.02 -0.07 -6.68
C LYS A 290 19.64 -1.42 -7.02
N GLY A 291 19.73 -1.72 -8.32
CA GLY A 291 20.31 -2.96 -8.81
C GLY A 291 19.33 -4.14 -8.85
N ALA A 292 18.06 -3.92 -8.54
CA ALA A 292 17.02 -4.90 -8.75
C ALA A 292 16.86 -5.22 -10.26
N PRO A 293 16.37 -6.42 -10.60
CA PRO A 293 16.13 -6.81 -11.99
C PRO A 293 15.12 -5.93 -12.74
N GLU A 294 14.22 -5.25 -12.01
CA GLU A 294 13.26 -4.27 -12.54
C GLU A 294 13.14 -3.08 -11.58
N GLU A 295 13.36 -1.87 -12.09
CA GLU A 295 13.38 -0.63 -11.29
C GLU A 295 12.94 0.57 -12.15
N PRO A 296 12.01 1.44 -11.67
CA PRO A 296 11.23 1.31 -10.45
C PRO A 296 10.14 0.23 -10.57
N THR A 297 9.72 -0.32 -9.43
CA THR A 297 8.63 -1.31 -9.33
C THR A 297 7.38 -0.62 -8.79
N GLY A 298 6.24 -0.81 -9.47
CA GLY A 298 4.94 -0.32 -9.00
C GLY A 298 4.20 -1.34 -8.15
N HIS A 299 3.12 -0.91 -7.49
CA HIS A 299 2.19 -1.81 -6.81
C HIS A 299 0.91 -2.01 -7.61
N GLY A 300 0.25 -3.16 -7.42
CA GLY A 300 -1.05 -3.44 -8.01
C GLY A 300 -2.01 -4.17 -7.08
N GLY A 301 -3.25 -4.23 -7.52
CA GLY A 301 -4.31 -5.01 -6.88
C GLY A 301 -5.02 -5.93 -7.86
N PHE A 302 -5.53 -7.04 -7.35
CA PHE A 302 -6.18 -8.12 -8.09
C PHE A 302 -7.39 -8.62 -7.31
N LEU A 303 -8.57 -8.52 -7.91
CA LEU A 303 -9.76 -9.19 -7.43
C LEU A 303 -9.93 -10.49 -8.22
N PHE A 304 -10.02 -11.59 -7.49
CA PHE A 304 -10.32 -12.89 -8.03
C PHE A 304 -11.68 -13.38 -7.51
N ARG A 305 -12.34 -14.20 -8.31
CA ARG A 305 -13.48 -15.03 -7.88
C ARG A 305 -13.09 -16.49 -7.97
N ARG A 306 -13.69 -17.33 -7.14
CA ARG A 306 -13.53 -18.78 -7.28
C ARG A 306 -14.29 -19.29 -8.51
N ARG A 307 -13.66 -20.19 -9.28
CA ARG A 307 -14.34 -20.97 -10.31
C ARG A 307 -15.24 -22.02 -9.63
N GLY A 308 -16.52 -22.00 -9.98
CA GLY A 308 -17.51 -22.97 -9.49
C GLY A 308 -17.27 -24.38 -10.01
#